data_AF-A0A733BLI9-F1
#
_entry.id   AF-A0A733BLI9-F1
#
_cell.length_a   1.000
_cell.length_b   1.000
_cell.length_c   1.000
_cell.angle_alpha   90.00
_cell.angle_beta   90.00
_cell.angle_gamma   90.00
#
_symmetry.space_group_name_H-M   'P 1'
#
loop_
_entity.id
_entity.type
_entity.pdbx_description
1 polymer ?
#
loop_
_entity_poly.entity_id
_entity_poly.type
_entity_poly.pdbx_seq_one_letter_code
_entity_poly.pdbx_strand_id
1 'polypeptide(L)' 'MTDITANVVVSNPRPIFTESRSFKAVANGKIYIGQIDTDPVNPANQIPVYIENEDGSHV' A
#
# COMPACT_ATOMS: atom_id res chain seq x y z
N MET A 1 36.97 -7.92 -16.16
CA MET A 1 36.12 -7.70 -14.98
C MET A 1 34.79 -7.22 -15.52
N THR A 2 33.70 -7.97 -15.39
CA THR A 2 32.38 -7.49 -15.84
C THR A 2 31.86 -6.50 -14.80
N ASP A 3 31.63 -5.26 -15.22
CA ASP A 3 30.92 -4.25 -14.41
C ASP A 3 29.50 -4.74 -14.15
N ILE A 4 29.21 -5.04 -12.88
CA ILE A 4 27.85 -5.36 -12.45
C ILE A 4 27.16 -4.03 -12.13
N THR A 5 26.24 -3.59 -13.00
CA THR A 5 25.31 -2.50 -12.68
C THR A 5 24.21 -3.06 -11.78
N ALA A 6 24.29 -2.79 -10.48
CA ALA A 6 23.32 -3.28 -9.49
C ALA A 6 22.00 -2.48 -9.56
N ASN A 7 21.11 -2.86 -10.48
CA ASN A 7 19.80 -2.21 -10.67
C ASN A 7 18.71 -2.72 -9.71
N VAL A 8 18.98 -3.81 -8.97
CA VAL A 8 17.97 -4.50 -8.15
C VAL A 8 18.39 -4.46 -6.68
N VAL A 9 17.57 -3.82 -5.85
CA VAL A 9 17.72 -3.83 -4.40
C VAL A 9 16.77 -4.87 -3.80
N VAL A 10 17.33 -5.81 -3.05
CA VAL A 10 16.53 -6.81 -2.30
C VAL A 10 15.91 -6.10 -1.09
N SER A 11 14.58 -6.08 -1.03
CA SER A 11 13.82 -5.41 0.03
C SER A 11 12.54 -6.17 0.38
N ASN A 12 11.93 -5.83 1.52
CA ASN A 12 10.55 -6.25 1.80
C ASN A 12 9.59 -5.24 1.13
N PRO A 13 8.81 -5.65 0.12
CA PRO A 13 7.92 -4.74 -0.59
C PRO A 13 6.58 -4.50 0.12
N ARG A 14 6.27 -5.26 1.19
CA ARG A 14 4.96 -5.20 1.85
C ARG A 14 4.85 -3.95 2.72
N PRO A 15 3.82 -3.09 2.52
CA PRO A 15 3.63 -1.91 3.37
C PRO A 15 3.28 -2.31 4.81
N ILE A 16 3.87 -1.62 5.78
CA ILE A 16 3.56 -1.75 7.21
C ILE A 16 3.07 -0.41 7.73
N PHE A 17 1.99 -0.42 8.52
CA PHE A 17 1.40 0.78 9.10
C PHE A 17 1.72 0.88 10.58
N THR A 18 2.34 2.00 10.98
CA THR A 18 2.64 2.34 12.37
C THR A 18 1.84 3.54 12.84
N GLU A 19 1.60 3.61 14.15
CA GLU A 19 0.91 4.74 14.78
C GLU A 19 1.72 6.04 14.63
N SER A 20 1.04 7.16 14.39
CA SER A 20 1.69 8.46 14.11
C SER A 20 2.40 9.08 15.32
N ARG A 21 2.08 8.63 16.54
CA ARG A 21 2.58 9.18 17.82
C ARG A 21 3.32 8.17 18.68
N SER A 22 3.43 6.92 18.23
CA SER A 22 4.15 5.88 18.97
C SER A 22 4.65 4.80 18.01
N PHE A 23 5.79 4.19 18.29
CA PHE A 23 6.26 3.07 17.48
C PHE A 23 5.50 1.78 17.84
N LYS A 24 4.30 1.63 17.27
CA LYS A 24 3.39 0.50 17.44
C LYS A 24 2.69 0.19 16.11
N ALA A 25 2.28 -1.05 15.91
CA ALA A 25 1.48 -1.45 14.76
C ALA A 25 0.05 -0.91 14.86
N VAL A 26 -0.52 -0.47 13.73
CA VAL A 26 -1.95 -0.14 13.61
C VAL A 26 -2.74 -1.44 13.49
N ALA A 27 -2.93 -2.14 14.61
CA ALA A 27 -3.68 -3.38 14.65
C ALA A 27 -5.19 -3.11 14.47
N ASN A 28 -5.86 -3.92 13.64
CA ASN A 28 -7.31 -3.82 13.39
C ASN A 28 -7.79 -2.45 12.85
N GLY A 29 -6.90 -1.69 12.22
CA GLY A 29 -7.23 -0.43 11.56
C GLY A 29 -8.08 -0.60 10.30
N LYS A 30 -8.53 0.53 9.74
CA LYS A 30 -9.28 0.60 8.48
C LYS A 30 -8.60 1.58 7.54
N ILE A 31 -8.49 1.21 6.27
CA ILE A 31 -7.95 2.04 5.20
C ILE A 31 -9.08 2.23 4.18
N TYR A 32 -9.38 3.48 3.84
CA TYR A 32 -10.36 3.84 2.81
C TYR A 32 -9.63 4.53 1.65
N ILE A 33 -10.01 4.19 0.42
CA ILE A 33 -9.44 4.76 -0.80
C ILE A 33 -10.55 5.56 -1.50
N GLY A 34 -10.27 6.81 -1.85
CA GLY A 34 -11.26 7.71 -2.44
C GLY A 34 -10.69 8.65 -3.50
N GLN A 35 -11.56 9.52 -4.02
CA GLN A 35 -11.20 10.54 -5.00
C GLN A 35 -10.15 11.51 -4.44
N ILE A 36 -9.30 12.05 -5.33
CA ILE A 36 -8.25 13.00 -4.97
C ILE A 36 -8.87 14.23 -4.30
N ASP A 37 -8.21 14.75 -3.25
CA ASP A 37 -8.63 15.93 -2.48
C ASP A 37 -10.03 15.84 -1.86
N THR A 38 -10.55 14.63 -1.62
CA THR A 38 -11.82 14.38 -0.92
C THR A 38 -11.63 13.55 0.34
N ASP A 39 -12.62 13.56 1.24
CA ASP A 39 -12.63 12.68 2.41
C ASP A 39 -13.06 11.25 2.00
N PRO A 40 -12.17 10.23 2.08
CA PRO A 40 -12.47 8.86 1.68
C PRO A 40 -13.32 8.09 2.70
N VAL A 41 -13.51 8.62 3.92
CA VAL A 41 -14.39 8.00 4.92
C VAL A 41 -15.85 8.06 4.48
N ASN A 42 -16.22 9.09 3.72
CA ASN A 42 -17.53 9.18 3.09
C ASN A 42 -17.66 8.14 1.95
N PRO A 43 -18.61 7.19 2.01
CA PRO A 43 -18.79 6.17 0.98
C PRO A 43 -19.02 6.72 -0.43
N ALA A 44 -19.60 7.92 -0.57
CA ALA A 44 -19.83 8.54 -1.86
C ALA A 44 -18.52 8.95 -2.59
N ASN A 45 -17.44 9.13 -1.84
CA ASN A 45 -16.13 9.52 -2.38
C ASN A 45 -15.22 8.31 -2.64
N GLN A 46 -15.66 7.09 -2.29
CA GLN A 46 -14.84 5.89 -2.44
C GLN A 46 -14.72 5.46 -3.90
N ILE A 47 -13.56 4.93 -4.25
CA ILE A 47 -13.26 4.40 -5.59
C ILE A 47 -13.04 2.90 -5.56
N PRO A 48 -13.18 2.19 -6.70
CA PRO A 48 -12.87 0.77 -6.78
C PRO A 48 -11.43 0.49 -6.33
N VAL A 49 -11.28 -0.54 -5.50
CA VAL A 49 -9.98 -1.05 -5.02
C VAL A 49 -9.84 -2.46 -5.55
N TYR A 50 -8.63 -2.81 -5.98
CA TYR A 50 -8.31 -4.13 -6.52
C TYR A 50 -7.17 -4.76 -5.73
N ILE A 51 -7.21 -6.07 -5.62
CA ILE A 51 -6.10 -6.91 -5.18
C ILE A 51 -5.42 -7.47 -6.43
N GLU A 52 -4.14 -7.17 -6.59
CA GLU A 52 -3.29 -7.84 -7.58
C GLU A 52 -2.81 -9.16 -6.98
N ASN A 53 -3.31 -10.27 -7.53
CA ASN A 53 -2.93 -11.61 -7.11
C ASN A 53 -1.56 -12.00 -7.69
N GLU A 54 -0.93 -13.03 -7.12
CA GLU A 54 0.37 -13.53 -7.60
C GLU A 54 0.30 -14.09 -9.04
N ASP A 55 -0.90 -14.42 -9.53
CA ASP A 55 -1.16 -14.84 -10.91
C ASP A 55 -1.37 -13.66 -11.89
N GLY A 56 -1.35 -12.42 -11.40
CA GLY A 56 -1.55 -11.18 -12.16
C GLY A 56 -3.01 -10.81 -12.38
N SER A 57 -3.98 -11.55 -11.83
CA SER A 57 -5.39 -11.18 -11.87
C SER A 57 -5.71 -10.05 -10.90
N HIS A 58 -6.77 -9.29 -11.22
CA HIS A 58 -7.29 -8.22 -10.37
C HIS A 58 -8.67 -8.62 -9.87
N VAL A 59 -8.87 -8.59 -8.55
CA VAL A 59 -10.15 -8.83 -7.88
C VAL A 59 -10.56 -7.66 -7.01
#